data_AF-D1JCK7-F1
#
_entry.id   AF-D1JCK7-F1
#
_cell.length_a   1.000
_cell.length_b   1.000
_cell.length_c   1.000
_cell.angle_alpha   90.00
_cell.angle_beta   90.00
_cell.angle_gamma   90.00
#
_symmetry.space_group_name_H-M   'P 1'
#
loop_
_entity.id
_entity.type
_entity.pdbx_description
1 polymer ?
#
loop_
_entity_poly.entity_id
_entity_poly.type
_entity_poly.pdbx_seq_one_letter_code
_entity_poly.pdbx_strand_id
1 'polypeptide(L)'
;MIRSNMKGVLFCVLALLVLFSFTNNVFADDVDDLLSKCEIAPNPKPSAMVYGYELSPETLMPGDVGVLTITLKNMQDKPIEKDVDIKSDIKGTSGYTIDIDAETRFTMDAYIKEAHIVERAFEVENRYISAGVIGPNERINLPFKITAPLKEGIYMLKFVADIEDMAGKKSKGIHYFIPVVVTGTVNILPQDVSENEVRLEVINDGLSDVTCVYVVAVVSNAKGIENPPERMYLGNIKSGESAIAAFEVNNEEMSRAVFKAVFKHGINKHESNQVCVIIPSSGEEREKGETILKEQSFSTPTPTHASSSGSTPPLRIPGFVATIAFAGLFVVTLALTRERKRGGTGEK
;
A
#
# COMPACT_ATOMS: atom_id res chain seq x y z
N MET A 1 39.98 -81.97 -34.95
CA MET A 1 39.54 -81.81 -33.55
C MET A 1 39.33 -80.32 -33.22
N ILE A 2 38.47 -79.63 -33.97
CA ILE A 2 38.20 -78.18 -33.84
C ILE A 2 36.72 -77.99 -34.19
N ARG A 3 35.82 -78.36 -33.28
CA ARG A 3 34.37 -78.18 -33.51
C ARG A 3 33.58 -78.19 -32.20
N SER A 4 33.97 -77.37 -31.22
CA SER A 4 33.15 -77.18 -30.02
C SER A 4 33.56 -75.94 -29.22
N ASN A 5 33.50 -74.74 -29.83
CA ASN A 5 33.44 -73.48 -29.07
C ASN A 5 32.82 -72.29 -29.83
N MET A 6 32.12 -72.57 -30.95
CA MET A 6 31.42 -71.54 -31.73
C MET A 6 29.92 -71.44 -31.40
N LYS A 7 29.41 -72.27 -30.48
CA LYS A 7 28.02 -72.25 -30.01
C LYS A 7 27.82 -71.37 -28.77
N GLY A 8 28.82 -71.26 -27.89
CA GLY A 8 28.75 -70.42 -26.68
C GLY A 8 28.87 -68.92 -26.99
N VAL A 9 29.77 -68.54 -27.89
CA VAL A 9 29.97 -67.13 -28.28
C VAL A 9 28.79 -66.60 -29.10
N LEU A 10 28.19 -67.43 -29.98
CA LEU A 10 27.00 -67.06 -30.73
C LEU A 10 25.78 -66.87 -29.81
N PHE A 11 25.67 -67.65 -28.72
CA PHE A 11 24.60 -67.53 -27.74
C PHE A 11 24.72 -66.28 -26.86
N CYS A 12 25.95 -65.87 -26.50
CA CYS A 12 26.19 -64.61 -25.78
C CYS A 12 25.95 -63.37 -26.65
N VAL A 13 26.27 -63.43 -27.95
CA VAL A 13 26.01 -62.32 -28.88
C VAL A 13 24.52 -62.21 -29.21
N LEU A 14 23.78 -63.32 -29.31
CA LEU A 14 22.31 -63.32 -29.43
C LEU A 14 21.62 -62.85 -28.14
N ALA A 15 22.13 -63.18 -26.96
CA ALA A 15 21.59 -62.68 -25.69
C ALA A 15 21.81 -61.16 -25.51
N LEU A 16 22.96 -60.63 -25.96
CA LEU A 16 23.22 -59.19 -25.98
C LEU A 16 22.41 -58.47 -27.07
N LEU A 17 22.20 -59.08 -28.24
CA LEU A 17 21.32 -58.52 -29.27
C LEU A 17 19.85 -58.53 -28.85
N VAL A 18 19.40 -59.53 -28.09
CA VAL A 18 18.04 -59.55 -27.52
C VAL A 18 17.89 -58.54 -26.38
N LEU A 19 18.93 -58.30 -25.56
CA LEU A 19 18.97 -57.19 -24.60
C LEU A 19 18.95 -55.80 -25.26
N PHE A 20 19.51 -55.66 -26.48
CA PHE A 20 19.39 -54.44 -27.29
C PHE A 20 18.12 -54.38 -28.17
N SER A 21 17.40 -55.49 -28.36
CA SER A 21 16.15 -55.53 -29.14
C SER A 21 14.90 -55.29 -28.27
N PHE A 22 15.06 -55.28 -26.95
CA PHE A 22 14.06 -54.77 -26.01
C PHE A 22 14.37 -53.32 -25.62
N THR A 23 14.91 -52.51 -26.53
CA THR A 23 14.55 -51.09 -26.51
C THR A 23 13.10 -51.01 -26.97
N ASN A 24 12.17 -51.19 -26.05
CA ASN A 24 10.93 -50.42 -26.17
C ASN A 24 11.42 -48.97 -26.23
N ASN A 25 11.42 -48.40 -27.44
CA ASN A 25 11.38 -46.96 -27.62
C ASN A 25 10.04 -46.52 -27.01
N VAL A 26 9.99 -46.46 -25.68
CA VAL A 26 9.08 -45.57 -24.99
C VAL A 26 9.60 -44.20 -25.40
N PHE A 27 8.95 -43.62 -26.41
CA PHE A 27 9.24 -42.26 -26.81
C PHE A 27 9.05 -41.37 -25.58
N ALA A 28 9.89 -40.35 -25.40
CA ALA A 28 9.68 -39.36 -24.35
C ALA A 28 8.25 -38.77 -24.40
N ASP A 29 7.66 -38.71 -25.61
CA ASP A 29 6.26 -38.36 -25.86
C ASP A 29 5.24 -39.27 -25.14
N ASP A 30 5.49 -40.57 -25.00
CA ASP A 30 4.56 -41.50 -24.32
C ASP A 30 4.58 -41.31 -22.79
N VAL A 31 5.71 -40.85 -22.23
CA VAL A 31 5.82 -40.52 -20.80
C VAL A 31 5.11 -39.20 -20.49
N ASP A 32 5.28 -38.20 -21.35
CA ASP A 32 4.59 -36.92 -21.25
C ASP A 32 3.08 -37.07 -21.49
N ASP A 33 2.65 -37.94 -22.42
CA ASP A 33 1.24 -38.27 -22.65
C ASP A 33 0.60 -39.00 -21.45
N LEU A 34 1.33 -39.90 -20.78
CA LEU A 34 0.89 -40.55 -19.55
C LEU A 34 0.80 -39.58 -18.35
N LEU A 35 1.75 -38.65 -18.22
CA LEU A 35 1.71 -37.59 -17.22
C LEU A 35 0.55 -36.60 -17.44
N SER A 36 0.16 -36.38 -18.70
CA SER A 36 -0.95 -35.49 -19.07
C SER A 36 -2.35 -36.11 -18.84
N LYS A 37 -2.46 -37.45 -18.90
CA LYS A 37 -3.73 -38.19 -18.76
C LYS A 37 -4.14 -38.47 -17.32
N CYS A 38 -3.22 -38.37 -16.36
CA CYS A 38 -3.59 -38.25 -14.96
C CYS A 38 -4.10 -36.83 -14.76
N GLU A 39 -5.37 -36.66 -14.37
CA GLU A 39 -5.93 -35.36 -13.98
C GLU A 39 -5.29 -34.93 -12.64
N ILE A 40 -4.02 -34.52 -12.73
CA ILE A 40 -3.19 -34.03 -11.65
C ILE A 40 -3.78 -32.68 -11.27
N ALA A 41 -4.26 -32.55 -10.02
CA ALA A 41 -4.70 -31.28 -9.46
C ALA A 41 -3.77 -30.15 -9.91
N PRO A 42 -4.30 -28.99 -10.38
CA PRO A 42 -3.51 -27.97 -11.03
C PRO A 42 -2.28 -27.61 -10.18
N ASN A 43 -1.12 -27.46 -10.82
CA ASN A 43 0.12 -27.15 -10.11
C ASN A 43 -0.12 -25.96 -9.17
N PRO A 44 0.24 -26.09 -7.88
CA PRO A 44 0.00 -25.03 -6.91
C PRO A 44 0.73 -23.76 -7.36
N LYS A 45 0.03 -22.63 -7.30
CA LYS A 45 0.55 -21.33 -7.70
C LYS A 45 0.83 -20.45 -6.48
N PRO A 46 1.89 -19.63 -6.51
CA PRO A 46 2.15 -18.68 -5.43
C PRO A 46 1.01 -17.68 -5.28
N SER A 47 0.78 -17.27 -4.03
CA SER A 47 -0.30 -16.34 -3.66
C SER A 47 0.29 -15.17 -2.88
N ALA A 48 0.29 -13.99 -3.48
CA ALA A 48 0.74 -12.76 -2.85
C ALA A 48 -0.42 -11.80 -2.65
N MET A 49 -0.39 -11.02 -1.57
CA MET A 49 -1.38 -9.99 -1.29
C MET A 49 -0.74 -8.71 -0.75
N VAL A 50 -1.47 -7.60 -0.84
CA VAL A 50 -1.12 -6.39 -0.07
C VAL A 50 -1.34 -6.68 1.40
N TYR A 51 -0.25 -6.62 2.16
CA TYR A 51 -0.26 -6.78 3.61
C TYR A 51 -0.51 -5.46 4.34
N GLY A 52 -0.01 -4.36 3.77
CA GLY A 52 -0.18 -3.02 4.31
C GLY A 52 0.38 -1.96 3.37
N TYR A 53 0.14 -0.70 3.73
CA TYR A 53 0.73 0.45 3.06
C TYR A 53 0.99 1.56 4.09
N GLU A 54 1.96 2.41 3.78
CA GLU A 54 2.35 3.56 4.59
C GLU A 54 2.62 4.75 3.66
N LEU A 55 2.12 5.93 4.02
CA LEU A 55 2.33 7.17 3.27
C LEU A 55 3.17 8.13 4.10
N SER A 56 4.18 8.73 3.49
CA SER A 56 5.02 9.75 4.12
C SER A 56 5.08 11.01 3.24
N PRO A 57 4.60 12.17 3.71
CA PRO A 57 3.89 12.40 4.99
C PRO A 57 2.53 11.67 5.07
N GLU A 58 1.97 11.51 6.28
CA GLU A 58 0.76 10.67 6.52
C GLU A 58 -0.47 11.14 5.75
N THR A 59 -0.62 12.47 5.61
CA THR A 59 -1.53 13.09 4.66
C THR A 59 -0.72 13.86 3.63
N LEU A 60 -1.34 14.30 2.53
CA LEU A 60 -0.67 15.13 1.53
C LEU A 60 -1.43 16.45 1.39
N MET A 61 -0.72 17.55 1.20
CA MET A 61 -1.31 18.81 0.76
C MET A 61 -1.33 18.87 -0.77
N PRO A 62 -2.15 19.75 -1.37
CA PRO A 62 -2.14 19.95 -2.81
C PRO A 62 -0.73 20.21 -3.37
N GLY A 63 -0.32 19.39 -4.35
CA GLY A 63 1.01 19.47 -4.97
C GLY A 63 2.15 18.81 -4.19
N ASP A 64 1.89 18.18 -3.04
CA ASP A 64 2.92 17.51 -2.26
C ASP A 64 3.56 16.34 -2.99
N VAL A 65 4.88 16.22 -2.83
CA VAL A 65 5.60 14.98 -3.12
C VAL A 65 5.61 14.12 -1.85
N GLY A 66 5.16 12.88 -1.99
CA GLY A 66 5.14 11.88 -0.94
C GLY A 66 5.75 10.55 -1.39
N VAL A 67 6.00 9.68 -0.41
CA VAL A 67 6.42 8.29 -0.64
C VAL A 67 5.35 7.36 -0.10
N LEU A 68 4.69 6.62 -1.01
CA LEU A 68 3.76 5.56 -0.70
C LEU A 68 4.50 4.22 -0.72
N THR A 69 4.69 3.61 0.44
CA THR A 69 5.30 2.28 0.56
C THR A 69 4.22 1.22 0.65
N ILE A 70 4.23 0.26 -0.27
CA ILE A 70 3.29 -0.87 -0.27
C ILE A 70 4.05 -2.14 0.15
N THR A 71 3.54 -2.83 1.16
CA THR A 71 4.08 -4.11 1.61
C THR A 71 3.29 -5.25 1.00
N LEU A 72 3.96 -6.09 0.22
CA LEU A 72 3.41 -7.36 -0.25
C LEU A 72 3.85 -8.51 0.65
N LYS A 73 2.97 -9.49 0.85
CA LYS A 73 3.27 -10.72 1.60
C LYS A 73 2.87 -11.94 0.78
N ASN A 74 3.74 -12.95 0.76
CA ASN A 74 3.37 -14.29 0.28
C ASN A 74 2.55 -15.00 1.36
N MET A 75 1.34 -15.42 0.99
CA MET A 75 0.37 -16.03 1.90
C MET A 75 0.54 -17.53 2.05
N GLN A 76 1.47 -18.13 1.30
CA GLN A 76 1.87 -19.49 1.55
C GLN A 76 2.71 -19.55 2.83
N ASP A 77 2.37 -20.44 3.77
CA ASP A 77 3.13 -20.59 5.01
C ASP A 77 4.46 -21.35 4.80
N LYS A 78 4.44 -22.37 3.92
CA LYS A 78 5.58 -23.25 3.63
C LYS A 78 5.52 -23.78 2.20
N PRO A 79 6.66 -24.22 1.63
CA PRO A 79 6.67 -24.96 0.37
C PRO A 79 5.68 -26.13 0.38
N ILE A 80 5.14 -26.47 -0.79
CA ILE A 80 4.19 -27.60 -0.94
C ILE A 80 4.96 -28.80 -1.48
N GLU A 81 4.85 -29.93 -0.77
CA GLU A 81 5.32 -31.24 -1.23
C GLU A 81 4.11 -31.97 -1.82
N LYS A 82 4.30 -32.58 -2.99
CA LYS A 82 3.28 -33.34 -3.70
C LYS A 82 3.87 -34.67 -4.13
N ASP A 83 3.29 -35.73 -3.59
CA ASP A 83 3.59 -37.09 -4.01
C ASP A 83 2.77 -37.39 -5.26
N VAL A 84 3.46 -37.84 -6.32
CA VAL A 84 2.82 -38.28 -7.56
C VAL A 84 3.03 -39.78 -7.66
N ASP A 85 1.97 -40.53 -7.39
CA ASP A 85 1.93 -41.98 -7.59
C ASP A 85 1.63 -42.25 -9.07
N ILE A 86 2.63 -42.66 -9.86
CA ILE A 86 2.41 -43.11 -11.24
C ILE A 86 2.28 -44.62 -11.24
N LYS A 87 1.07 -45.11 -11.49
CA LYS A 87 0.79 -46.54 -11.67
C LYS A 87 0.57 -46.83 -13.15
N SER A 88 1.50 -47.57 -13.76
CA SER A 88 1.36 -48.01 -15.15
C SER A 88 1.08 -49.51 -15.21
N ASP A 89 -0.09 -49.87 -15.72
CA ASP A 89 -0.46 -51.25 -16.05
C ASP A 89 0.07 -51.59 -17.45
N ILE A 90 1.33 -52.03 -17.54
CA ILE A 90 1.85 -52.55 -18.80
C ILE A 90 1.25 -53.95 -19.03
N LYS A 91 0.20 -54.05 -19.86
CA LYS A 91 -0.35 -55.34 -20.30
C LYS A 91 0.57 -56.02 -21.32
N GLY A 92 1.63 -56.63 -20.82
CA GLY A 92 2.48 -57.63 -21.49
C GLY A 92 2.64 -58.88 -20.63
N THR A 93 3.07 -59.99 -21.24
CA THR A 93 3.02 -61.41 -20.81
C THR A 93 3.52 -61.77 -19.39
N SER A 94 3.93 -60.82 -18.56
CA SER A 94 4.34 -61.05 -17.17
C SER A 94 3.82 -60.01 -16.17
N GLY A 95 2.64 -59.41 -16.40
CA GLY A 95 1.81 -58.74 -15.36
C GLY A 95 2.55 -57.93 -14.30
N TYR A 96 3.58 -57.19 -14.67
CA TYR A 96 4.43 -56.46 -13.73
C TYR A 96 3.90 -55.03 -13.62
N THR A 97 3.40 -54.65 -12.44
CA THR A 97 3.05 -53.27 -12.11
C THR A 97 4.33 -52.54 -11.74
N ILE A 98 4.62 -51.44 -12.43
CA ILE A 98 5.68 -50.52 -12.01
C ILE A 98 4.98 -49.41 -11.21
N ASP A 99 5.21 -49.41 -9.90
CA ASP A 99 4.89 -48.28 -9.02
C ASP A 99 6.09 -47.33 -9.05
N ILE A 100 5.90 -46.12 -9.59
CA ILE A 100 6.90 -45.04 -9.51
C ILE A 100 6.37 -44.01 -8.52
N ASP A 101 7.01 -43.94 -7.36
CA ASP A 101 6.79 -42.89 -6.37
C ASP A 101 7.72 -41.72 -6.71
N ALA A 102 7.15 -40.60 -7.18
CA ALA A 102 7.88 -39.37 -7.45
C ALA A 102 7.43 -38.26 -6.51
N GLU A 103 8.29 -37.86 -5.58
CA GLU A 103 8.07 -36.69 -4.72
C GLU A 103 8.45 -35.40 -5.47
N THR A 104 7.49 -34.49 -5.67
CA THR A 104 7.74 -33.17 -6.26
C THR A 104 7.58 -32.07 -5.22
N ARG A 105 8.58 -31.20 -5.08
CA ARG A 105 8.55 -30.05 -4.17
C ARG A 105 8.36 -28.74 -4.93
N PHE A 106 7.34 -27.98 -4.54
CA PHE A 106 7.05 -26.64 -5.04
C PHE A 106 7.47 -25.59 -4.00
N THR A 107 8.43 -24.74 -4.34
CA THR A 107 8.94 -23.70 -3.42
C THR A 107 7.88 -22.67 -3.04
N MET A 108 6.92 -22.44 -3.95
CA MET A 108 5.84 -21.44 -3.82
C MET A 108 6.35 -19.99 -3.76
N ASP A 109 7.54 -19.76 -4.30
CA ASP A 109 8.11 -18.43 -4.44
C ASP A 109 7.27 -17.62 -5.42
N ALA A 110 6.89 -16.41 -5.01
CA ALA A 110 6.18 -15.48 -5.87
C ALA A 110 7.18 -14.51 -6.48
N TYR A 111 7.37 -14.58 -7.80
CA TYR A 111 8.16 -13.60 -8.51
C TYR A 111 7.27 -12.42 -8.90
N ILE A 112 7.63 -11.22 -8.44
CA ILE A 112 6.91 -9.99 -8.76
C ILE A 112 7.53 -9.44 -10.04
N LYS A 113 6.91 -9.76 -11.17
CA LYS A 113 7.38 -9.34 -12.50
C LYS A 113 7.25 -7.85 -12.70
N GLU A 114 6.12 -7.28 -12.28
CA GLU A 114 5.86 -5.85 -12.40
C GLU A 114 5.05 -5.38 -11.21
N ALA A 115 5.33 -4.17 -10.73
CA ALA A 115 4.46 -3.48 -9.77
C ALA A 115 4.43 -1.98 -10.07
N HIS A 116 3.22 -1.42 -10.17
CA HIS A 116 3.03 0.00 -10.47
C HIS A 116 1.74 0.54 -9.84
N ILE A 117 1.71 1.86 -9.66
CA ILE A 117 0.47 2.61 -9.41
C ILE A 117 -0.08 3.06 -10.75
N VAL A 118 -1.38 2.89 -10.96
CA VAL A 118 -2.06 3.40 -12.15
C VAL A 118 -2.21 4.91 -12.01
N GLU A 119 -1.42 5.63 -12.79
CA GLU A 119 -1.41 7.08 -12.85
C GLU A 119 -2.77 7.62 -13.31
N ARG A 120 -3.33 8.56 -12.54
CA ARG A 120 -4.64 9.19 -12.80
C ARG A 120 -4.65 10.63 -12.31
N ALA A 121 -5.00 10.81 -11.04
CA ALA A 121 -4.98 12.11 -10.38
C ALA A 121 -3.61 12.42 -9.76
N PHE A 122 -2.86 11.38 -9.41
CA PHE A 122 -1.49 11.47 -8.91
C PHE A 122 -0.53 11.24 -10.05
N GLU A 123 0.55 12.00 -10.06
CA GLU A 123 1.74 11.68 -10.86
C GLU A 123 2.58 10.65 -10.10
N VAL A 124 3.16 9.69 -10.81
CA VAL A 124 3.92 8.59 -10.21
C VAL A 124 5.27 8.47 -10.91
N GLU A 125 6.35 8.65 -10.17
CA GLU A 125 7.68 8.76 -10.77
C GLU A 125 8.29 7.40 -11.13
N ASN A 126 7.99 6.36 -10.36
CA ASN A 126 8.62 5.06 -10.50
C ASN A 126 7.63 3.90 -10.67
N ARG A 127 8.15 2.84 -11.27
CA ARG A 127 7.53 1.51 -11.37
C ARG A 127 8.61 0.46 -11.18
N TYR A 128 8.21 -0.74 -10.79
CA TYR A 128 9.13 -1.87 -10.65
C TYR A 128 8.97 -2.81 -11.83
N ILE A 129 10.08 -3.13 -12.49
CA ILE A 129 10.22 -4.24 -13.42
C ILE A 129 11.15 -5.23 -12.73
N SER A 130 10.72 -6.47 -12.55
CA SER A 130 11.41 -7.47 -11.73
C SER A 130 11.63 -6.99 -10.28
N ALA A 131 10.53 -6.78 -9.54
CA ALA A 131 10.61 -6.24 -8.17
C ALA A 131 11.25 -7.22 -7.17
N GLY A 132 11.39 -8.50 -7.54
CA GLY A 132 12.06 -9.51 -6.75
C GLY A 132 11.21 -10.76 -6.54
N VAL A 133 11.73 -11.67 -5.72
CA VAL A 133 11.08 -12.92 -5.34
C VAL A 133 10.73 -12.85 -3.87
N ILE A 134 9.51 -13.28 -3.50
CA ILE A 134 9.06 -13.42 -2.12
C ILE A 134 8.82 -14.89 -1.80
N GLY A 135 9.62 -15.44 -0.89
CA GLY A 135 9.43 -16.80 -0.40
C GLY A 135 8.18 -16.95 0.46
N PRO A 136 7.80 -18.17 0.85
CA PRO A 136 6.67 -18.42 1.74
C PRO A 136 6.74 -17.59 3.03
N ASN A 137 5.63 -16.94 3.40
CA ASN A 137 5.47 -16.07 4.57
C ASN A 137 6.38 -14.83 4.62
N GLU A 138 7.21 -14.60 3.60
CA GLU A 138 8.07 -13.42 3.48
C GLU A 138 7.32 -12.19 2.97
N ARG A 139 7.98 -11.04 3.10
CA ARG A 139 7.44 -9.73 2.71
C ARG A 139 8.47 -8.92 1.94
N ILE A 140 7.96 -8.04 1.08
CA ILE A 140 8.76 -7.03 0.38
C ILE A 140 8.06 -5.67 0.45
N ASN A 141 8.85 -4.61 0.61
CA ASN A 141 8.37 -3.24 0.59
C ASN A 141 8.69 -2.58 -0.75
N LEU A 142 7.68 -1.95 -1.34
CA LEU A 142 7.77 -1.28 -2.63
C LEU A 142 7.45 0.21 -2.44
N PRO A 143 8.45 1.08 -2.25
CA PRO A 143 8.24 2.52 -2.19
C PRO A 143 7.93 3.12 -3.57
N PHE A 144 6.91 3.96 -3.63
CA PHE A 144 6.51 4.74 -4.81
C PHE A 144 6.57 6.21 -4.48
N LYS A 145 7.32 6.98 -5.27
CA LYS A 145 7.31 8.44 -5.20
C LYS A 145 6.13 8.96 -6.00
N ILE A 146 5.24 9.70 -5.33
CA ILE A 146 3.99 10.20 -5.89
C ILE A 146 3.87 11.70 -5.66
N THR A 147 3.21 12.40 -6.59
CA THR A 147 2.87 13.82 -6.47
C THR A 147 1.36 13.97 -6.37
N ALA A 148 0.89 14.67 -5.35
CA ALA A 148 -0.53 14.91 -5.10
C ALA A 148 -1.14 15.88 -6.12
N PRO A 149 -2.42 15.68 -6.50
CA PRO A 149 -3.15 16.66 -7.31
C PRO A 149 -3.26 18.00 -6.60
N LEU A 150 -3.46 19.08 -7.38
CA LEU A 150 -3.67 20.43 -6.85
C LEU A 150 -5.04 20.64 -6.19
N LYS A 151 -5.93 19.65 -6.26
CA LYS A 151 -7.29 19.72 -5.69
C LYS A 151 -7.37 18.83 -4.45
N GLU A 152 -7.94 19.38 -3.39
CA GLU A 152 -8.25 18.62 -2.18
C GLU A 152 -9.30 17.53 -2.43
N GLY A 153 -9.25 16.47 -1.63
CA GLY A 153 -10.20 15.37 -1.65
C GLY A 153 -9.60 14.04 -1.23
N ILE A 154 -10.45 13.02 -1.21
CA ILE A 154 -10.04 11.64 -0.98
C ILE A 154 -9.90 10.95 -2.33
N TYR A 155 -8.72 10.41 -2.59
CA TYR A 155 -8.36 9.77 -3.86
C TYR A 155 -8.10 8.28 -3.66
N MET A 156 -8.56 7.46 -4.60
CA MET A 156 -8.35 6.02 -4.59
C MET A 156 -7.25 5.64 -5.59
N LEU A 157 -6.02 5.48 -5.11
CA LEU A 157 -4.90 5.03 -5.94
C LEU A 157 -5.04 3.55 -6.22
N LYS A 158 -4.90 3.15 -7.49
CA LYS A 158 -4.94 1.73 -7.88
C LYS A 158 -3.53 1.20 -7.99
N PHE A 159 -3.15 0.31 -7.09
CA PHE A 159 -1.95 -0.50 -7.18
C PHE A 159 -2.19 -1.77 -8.00
N VAL A 160 -1.25 -2.11 -8.88
CA VAL A 160 -1.26 -3.32 -9.68
C VAL A 160 0.08 -4.02 -9.55
N ALA A 161 0.06 -5.33 -9.33
CA ALA A 161 1.25 -6.16 -9.42
C ALA A 161 0.99 -7.47 -10.16
N ASP A 162 1.88 -7.81 -11.08
CA ASP A 162 1.86 -9.05 -11.83
C ASP A 162 2.79 -10.06 -11.16
N ILE A 163 2.23 -11.23 -10.83
CA ILE A 163 2.91 -12.31 -10.11
C ILE A 163 3.09 -13.49 -11.05
N GLU A 164 4.29 -14.04 -11.10
CA GLU A 164 4.64 -15.27 -11.81
C GLU A 164 5.24 -16.29 -10.83
N ASP A 165 5.17 -17.57 -11.18
CA ASP A 165 5.96 -18.60 -10.51
C ASP A 165 7.38 -18.67 -11.08
N MET A 166 8.22 -19.52 -10.49
CA MET A 166 9.61 -19.73 -10.94
C MET A 166 9.73 -20.34 -12.34
N ALA A 167 8.65 -20.89 -12.90
CA ALA A 167 8.58 -21.38 -14.27
C ALA A 167 8.09 -20.30 -15.27
N GLY A 168 7.88 -19.05 -14.81
CA GLY A 168 7.41 -17.93 -15.63
C GLY A 168 5.92 -17.99 -15.95
N LYS A 169 5.15 -18.87 -15.28
CA LYS A 169 3.71 -18.97 -15.50
C LYS A 169 2.98 -17.93 -14.66
N LYS A 170 2.03 -17.24 -15.30
CA LYS A 170 1.21 -16.21 -14.64
C LYS A 170 0.39 -16.80 -13.48
N SER A 171 0.50 -16.14 -12.35
CA SER A 171 -0.33 -16.33 -11.15
C SER A 171 -1.39 -15.23 -11.07
N LYS A 172 -2.21 -15.25 -10.01
CA LYS A 172 -3.24 -14.22 -9.81
C LYS A 172 -2.55 -12.89 -9.51
N GLY A 173 -2.72 -11.91 -10.41
CA GLY A 173 -2.25 -10.55 -10.20
C GLY A 173 -2.98 -9.85 -9.05
N ILE A 174 -2.33 -8.84 -8.49
CA ILE A 174 -2.85 -8.03 -7.40
C ILE A 174 -3.46 -6.76 -8.00
N HIS A 175 -4.68 -6.43 -7.62
CA HIS A 175 -5.30 -5.15 -7.86
C HIS A 175 -5.85 -4.62 -6.52
N TYR A 176 -5.29 -3.52 -6.03
CA TYR A 176 -5.63 -2.99 -4.71
C TYR A 176 -5.87 -1.48 -4.78
N PHE A 177 -6.89 -0.99 -4.07
CA PHE A 177 -7.22 0.43 -4.01
C PHE A 177 -6.79 1.01 -2.66
N ILE A 178 -6.03 2.10 -2.70
CA ILE A 178 -5.45 2.76 -1.52
C ILE A 178 -6.11 4.14 -1.39
N PRO A 179 -6.85 4.41 -0.30
CA PRO A 179 -7.37 5.74 -0.03
C PRO A 179 -6.23 6.66 0.41
N VAL A 180 -6.09 7.80 -0.26
CA VAL A 180 -5.14 8.86 0.06
C VAL A 180 -5.92 10.16 0.24
N VAL A 181 -5.73 10.82 1.38
CA VAL A 181 -6.36 12.10 1.68
C VAL A 181 -5.41 13.21 1.25
N VAL A 182 -5.89 14.07 0.34
CA VAL A 182 -5.22 15.32 -0.02
C VAL A 182 -5.98 16.46 0.62
N THR A 183 -5.38 17.07 1.62
CA THR A 183 -5.97 18.15 2.40
C THR A 183 -4.87 18.96 3.04
N GLY A 184 -5.09 20.25 3.20
CA GLY A 184 -4.41 20.96 4.26
C GLY A 184 -4.31 22.44 4.00
N THR A 185 -4.27 23.17 5.09
CA THR A 185 -3.74 24.53 5.10
C THR A 185 -3.40 24.95 6.52
N VAL A 186 -2.28 25.67 6.63
CA VAL A 186 -2.04 26.58 7.74
C VAL A 186 -2.67 27.90 7.37
N ASN A 187 -3.61 28.37 8.18
CA ASN A 187 -4.26 29.66 8.01
C ASN A 187 -3.60 30.71 8.89
N ILE A 188 -3.61 31.96 8.42
CA ILE A 188 -3.27 33.12 9.24
C ILE A 188 -4.49 34.04 9.35
N LEU A 189 -4.77 34.51 10.55
CA LEU A 189 -5.89 35.40 10.88
C LEU A 189 -5.39 36.58 11.74
N PRO A 190 -5.95 37.80 11.56
CA PRO A 190 -5.66 38.90 12.47
C PRO A 190 -6.36 38.66 13.80
N GLN A 191 -5.61 38.69 14.91
CA GLN A 191 -6.16 38.54 16.26
C GLN A 191 -6.36 39.89 16.94
N ASP A 192 -5.32 40.73 16.94
CA ASP A 192 -5.36 42.08 17.49
C ASP A 192 -4.41 42.99 16.71
N VAL A 193 -4.81 44.24 16.49
CA VAL A 193 -4.04 45.23 15.74
C VAL A 193 -4.13 46.57 16.44
N SER A 194 -3.00 47.01 16.96
CA SER A 194 -2.84 48.30 17.63
C SER A 194 -1.79 49.16 16.91
N GLU A 195 -1.60 50.39 17.39
CA GLU A 195 -0.56 51.30 16.89
C GLU A 195 0.87 50.79 17.15
N ASN A 196 1.04 49.92 18.16
CA ASN A 196 2.35 49.47 18.63
C ASN A 196 2.61 47.97 18.37
N GLU A 197 1.58 47.19 18.07
CA GLU A 197 1.70 45.74 17.94
C GLU A 197 0.65 45.18 16.97
N VAL A 198 1.09 44.28 16.10
CA VAL A 198 0.23 43.44 15.26
C VAL A 198 0.33 41.99 15.73
N ARG A 199 -0.78 41.41 16.15
CA ARG A 199 -0.88 40.01 16.59
C ARG A 199 -1.68 39.20 15.58
N LEU A 200 -1.05 38.15 15.07
CA LEU A 200 -1.62 37.24 14.07
C LEU A 200 -1.70 35.84 14.68
N GLU A 201 -2.85 35.21 14.56
CA GLU A 201 -3.02 33.81 14.91
C GLU A 201 -2.72 32.95 13.68
N VAL A 202 -1.80 32.00 13.84
CA VAL A 202 -1.43 31.01 12.83
C VAL A 202 -1.99 29.67 13.26
N ILE A 203 -2.96 29.15 12.51
CA ILE A 203 -3.74 27.96 12.86
C ILE A 203 -3.39 26.84 11.87
N ASN A 204 -3.05 25.66 12.37
CA ASN A 204 -2.94 24.47 11.54
C ASN A 204 -4.27 23.71 11.53
N ASP A 205 -5.13 24.03 10.57
CA ASP A 205 -6.40 23.32 10.35
C ASP A 205 -6.21 22.00 9.58
N GLY A 206 -4.97 21.68 9.20
CA GLY A 206 -4.61 20.44 8.52
C GLY A 206 -4.67 19.21 9.44
N LEU A 207 -4.73 18.03 8.82
CA LEU A 207 -4.77 16.73 9.52
C LEU A 207 -3.39 16.21 9.94
N SER A 208 -2.32 16.94 9.63
CA SER A 208 -0.94 16.55 9.93
C SER A 208 -0.15 17.71 10.51
N ASP A 209 0.87 17.35 11.28
CA ASP A 209 1.77 18.31 11.89
C ASP A 209 2.59 19.04 10.82
N VAL A 210 2.80 20.34 11.03
CA VAL A 210 3.65 21.17 10.18
C VAL A 210 4.88 21.62 10.95
N THR A 211 5.97 21.79 10.22
CA THR A 211 7.27 22.12 10.80
C THR A 211 7.84 23.39 10.19
N CYS A 212 8.79 23.99 10.89
CA CYS A 212 9.47 25.21 10.45
C CYS A 212 8.50 26.33 10.06
N VAL A 213 7.45 26.53 10.86
CA VAL A 213 6.46 27.57 10.65
C VAL A 213 7.07 28.92 11.04
N TYR A 214 6.97 29.89 10.14
CA TYR A 214 7.33 31.28 10.44
C TYR A 214 6.45 32.25 9.67
N VAL A 215 6.25 33.44 10.22
CA VAL A 215 5.49 34.52 9.60
C VAL A 215 6.44 35.59 9.06
N VAL A 216 6.12 36.09 7.87
CA VAL A 216 6.81 37.22 7.23
C VAL A 216 5.82 38.29 6.85
N ALA A 217 6.22 39.56 7.01
CA ALA A 217 5.59 40.65 6.28
C ALA A 217 6.15 40.64 4.85
N VAL A 218 5.26 40.63 3.86
CA VAL A 218 5.59 40.62 2.43
C VAL A 218 5.62 42.05 1.88
N VAL A 219 4.71 42.89 2.39
CA VAL A 219 4.60 44.31 2.05
C VAL A 219 4.26 45.05 3.34
N SER A 220 5.02 46.09 3.66
CA SER A 220 4.72 46.99 4.77
C SER A 220 5.22 48.39 4.46
N ASN A 221 4.42 49.41 4.77
CA ASN A 221 4.88 50.79 4.91
C ASN A 221 4.87 51.26 6.37
N ALA A 222 4.64 50.34 7.32
CA ALA A 222 4.68 50.61 8.74
C ALA A 222 6.13 50.66 9.24
N LYS A 223 6.47 51.68 10.01
CA LYS A 223 7.79 51.79 10.66
C LYS A 223 7.86 50.80 11.84
N GLY A 224 9.01 50.14 12.01
CA GLY A 224 9.19 49.04 12.99
C GLY A 224 8.96 47.64 12.41
N ILE A 225 8.10 47.51 11.40
CA ILE A 225 8.07 46.31 10.54
C ILE A 225 9.04 46.57 9.39
N GLU A 226 10.32 46.25 9.60
CA GLU A 226 11.30 46.22 8.50
C GLU A 226 10.75 45.37 7.36
N ASN A 227 11.01 45.69 6.09
CA ASN A 227 10.55 44.85 4.98
C ASN A 227 11.74 44.18 4.28
N PRO A 228 11.93 42.85 4.45
CA PRO A 228 11.16 41.97 5.34
C PRO A 228 11.67 42.07 6.79
N PRO A 229 10.81 41.85 7.80
CA PRO A 229 11.26 41.70 9.17
C PRO A 229 11.96 40.34 9.24
N GLU A 230 12.99 40.21 10.08
CA GLU A 230 13.60 38.90 10.29
C GLU A 230 12.50 37.92 10.75
N ARG A 231 12.38 36.79 10.03
CA ARG A 231 11.25 35.86 10.10
C ARG A 231 10.82 35.58 11.54
N MET A 232 9.55 35.79 11.87
CA MET A 232 9.02 35.41 13.19
C MET A 232 8.80 33.90 13.23
N TYR A 233 9.73 33.17 13.87
CA TYR A 233 9.73 31.71 13.90
C TYR A 233 8.82 31.18 15.02
N LEU A 234 7.84 30.34 14.63
CA LEU A 234 6.86 29.74 15.54
C LEU A 234 7.16 28.27 15.86
N GLY A 235 8.13 27.66 15.17
CA GLY A 235 8.50 26.26 15.41
C GLY A 235 7.60 25.29 14.66
N ASN A 236 7.13 24.26 15.37
CA ASN A 236 6.24 23.24 14.83
C ASN A 236 4.85 23.46 15.41
N ILE A 237 3.82 23.28 14.59
CA ILE A 237 2.42 23.42 15.02
C ILE A 237 1.73 22.10 14.70
N LYS A 238 1.17 21.44 15.71
CA LYS A 238 0.48 20.17 15.51
C LYS A 238 -0.85 20.37 14.80
N SER A 239 -1.40 19.29 14.26
CA SER A 239 -2.77 19.31 13.73
C SER A 239 -3.77 19.84 14.77
N GLY A 240 -4.58 20.83 14.38
CA GLY A 240 -5.59 21.46 15.22
C GLY A 240 -5.07 22.46 16.26
N GLU A 241 -3.76 22.74 16.30
CA GLU A 241 -3.17 23.74 17.19
C GLU A 241 -2.98 25.10 16.48
N SER A 242 -2.85 26.16 17.29
CA SER A 242 -2.52 27.50 16.82
C SER A 242 -1.35 28.11 17.61
N ALA A 243 -0.70 29.10 17.01
CA ALA A 243 0.36 29.89 17.62
C ALA A 243 0.21 31.37 17.27
N ILE A 244 0.70 32.25 18.14
CA ILE A 244 0.61 33.71 17.92
C ILE A 244 1.95 34.24 17.40
N ALA A 245 1.90 34.95 16.27
CA ALA A 245 2.99 35.79 15.80
C ALA A 245 2.70 37.25 16.17
N ALA A 246 3.62 37.87 16.90
CA ALA A 246 3.53 39.28 17.28
C ALA A 246 4.61 40.09 16.57
N PHE A 247 4.23 41.23 16.01
CA PHE A 247 5.14 42.17 15.37
C PHE A 247 5.04 43.51 16.09
N GLU A 248 6.16 43.98 16.64
CA GLU A 248 6.25 45.33 17.17
C GLU A 248 6.21 46.34 16.02
N VAL A 249 5.42 47.40 16.20
CA VAL A 249 5.26 48.48 15.24
C VAL A 249 5.45 49.80 15.95
N ASN A 250 5.99 50.79 15.26
CA ASN A 250 6.04 52.15 15.75
C ASN A 250 5.58 53.07 14.62
N ASN A 251 4.28 53.28 14.57
CA ASN A 251 3.63 53.86 13.40
C ASN A 251 3.13 55.28 13.66
N GLU A 252 3.81 56.27 13.08
CA GLU A 252 3.43 57.69 13.19
C GLU A 252 2.23 58.07 12.30
N GLU A 253 2.02 57.33 11.19
CA GLU A 253 0.93 57.55 10.23
C GLU A 253 0.18 56.24 9.97
N MET A 254 -1.11 56.27 9.64
CA MET A 254 -1.85 55.04 9.33
C MET A 254 -1.17 54.26 8.19
N SER A 255 -0.87 52.99 8.44
CA SER A 255 -0.11 52.14 7.52
C SER A 255 -0.81 50.81 7.25
N ARG A 256 -0.27 50.06 6.29
CA ARG A 256 -0.78 48.75 5.87
C ARG A 256 0.37 47.76 5.83
N ALA A 257 0.10 46.57 6.34
CA ALA A 257 1.03 45.46 6.27
C ALA A 257 0.32 44.19 5.78
N VAL A 258 1.00 43.42 4.93
CA VAL A 258 0.54 42.15 4.38
C VAL A 258 1.43 41.04 4.91
N PHE A 259 0.83 40.04 5.54
CA PHE A 259 1.53 38.93 6.16
C PHE A 259 1.16 37.60 5.53
N LYS A 260 2.10 36.66 5.58
CA LYS A 260 1.86 35.24 5.29
C LYS A 260 2.71 34.37 6.20
N ALA A 261 2.20 33.17 6.50
CA ALA A 261 2.99 32.10 7.09
C ALA A 261 3.64 31.25 5.98
N VAL A 262 4.84 30.78 6.26
CA VAL A 262 5.57 29.80 5.44
C VAL A 262 5.90 28.62 6.33
N PHE A 263 5.69 27.41 5.83
CA PHE A 263 5.83 26.20 6.63
C PHE A 263 6.26 25.01 5.75
N LYS A 264 6.61 23.90 6.41
CA LYS A 264 6.92 22.63 5.76
C LYS A 264 5.97 21.53 6.19
N HIS A 265 5.58 20.70 5.23
CA HIS A 265 4.86 19.45 5.44
C HIS A 265 5.69 18.31 4.87
N GLY A 266 6.34 17.54 5.75
CA GLY A 266 7.43 16.64 5.34
C GLY A 266 8.55 17.42 4.63
N ILE A 267 8.86 17.04 3.40
CA ILE A 267 9.85 17.73 2.56
C ILE A 267 9.26 18.89 1.75
N ASN A 268 7.93 19.03 1.73
CA ASN A 268 7.22 20.00 0.90
C ASN A 268 7.14 21.36 1.60
N LYS A 269 7.29 22.44 0.85
CA LYS A 269 7.23 23.83 1.34
C LYS A 269 5.94 24.48 0.88
N HIS A 270 5.26 25.14 1.81
CA HIS A 270 3.98 25.80 1.56
C HIS A 270 3.95 27.24 2.09
N GLU A 271 2.95 27.97 1.61
CA GLU A 271 2.59 29.30 2.08
C GLU A 271 1.11 29.30 2.44
N SER A 272 0.74 30.03 3.51
CA SER A 272 -0.65 30.23 3.91
C SER A 272 -1.38 31.20 2.97
N ASN A 273 -2.65 31.45 3.27
CA ASN A 273 -3.34 32.67 2.83
C ASN A 273 -2.55 33.93 3.26
N GLN A 274 -2.80 35.04 2.58
CA GLN A 274 -2.26 36.35 2.96
C GLN A 274 -3.31 37.13 3.76
N VAL A 275 -2.88 37.84 4.79
CA VAL A 275 -3.72 38.76 5.57
C VAL A 275 -3.16 40.16 5.45
N CYS A 276 -4.03 41.11 5.07
CA CYS A 276 -3.72 42.54 5.09
C CYS A 276 -4.33 43.16 6.35
N VAL A 277 -3.52 43.87 7.13
CA VAL A 277 -3.97 44.64 8.29
C VAL A 277 -3.77 46.14 8.04
N ILE A 278 -4.64 46.95 8.66
CA ILE A 278 -4.50 48.40 8.73
C ILE A 278 -4.02 48.73 10.14
N ILE A 279 -2.84 49.32 10.25
CA ILE A 279 -2.22 49.68 11.52
C ILE A 279 -2.54 51.15 11.79
N PRO A 280 -3.23 51.47 12.91
CA PRO A 280 -3.56 52.84 13.24
C PRO A 280 -2.28 53.67 13.55
N SER A 281 -2.39 55.00 13.46
CA SER A 281 -1.33 55.94 13.84
C SER A 281 -1.38 56.25 15.33
N SER A 282 -0.22 56.49 15.94
CA SER A 282 -0.10 56.98 17.31
C SER A 282 -0.71 58.40 17.43
N GLY A 283 -1.98 58.49 17.83
CA GLY A 283 -2.68 59.77 17.97
C GLY A 283 -4.19 59.77 17.71
N GLU A 284 -4.78 58.67 17.25
CA GLU A 284 -6.24 58.55 17.21
C GLU A 284 -6.78 58.01 18.53
N GLU A 285 -7.18 58.90 19.45
CA GLU A 285 -8.17 58.55 20.46
C GLU A 285 -9.47 58.13 19.73
N ARG A 286 -9.77 56.83 19.68
CA ARG A 286 -11.08 56.38 19.21
C ARG A 286 -12.10 56.55 20.33
N GLU A 287 -12.95 57.57 20.17
CA GLU A 287 -14.31 57.54 20.70
C GLU A 287 -14.96 56.20 20.31
N LYS A 288 -15.66 55.59 21.28
CA LYS A 288 -16.52 54.41 21.08
C LYS A 288 -17.42 54.61 19.85
N GLY A 289 -17.21 53.80 18.82
CA GLY A 289 -18.12 53.70 17.68
C GLY A 289 -18.03 52.32 17.05
N GLU A 290 -19.12 51.57 17.13
CA GLU A 290 -19.33 50.27 16.48
C GLU A 290 -18.83 50.29 15.03
N THR A 291 -17.92 49.38 14.66
CA THR A 291 -17.61 49.14 13.25
C THR A 291 -18.25 47.83 12.81
N ILE A 292 -19.33 48.03 12.05
CA ILE A 292 -20.12 47.03 11.34
C ILE A 292 -19.21 46.23 10.39
N LEU A 293 -19.19 44.90 10.57
CA LEU A 293 -18.72 43.95 9.56
C LEU A 293 -19.53 44.16 8.28
N LYS A 294 -18.86 44.61 7.21
CA LYS A 294 -19.39 44.53 5.86
C LYS A 294 -18.64 43.42 5.14
N GLU A 295 -19.20 42.21 5.19
CA GLU A 295 -18.85 41.15 4.24
C GLU A 295 -19.11 41.65 2.83
N GLN A 296 -18.05 41.78 2.04
CA GLN A 296 -18.17 42.03 0.61
C GLN A 296 -18.27 40.66 -0.08
N SER A 297 -19.49 40.15 -0.15
CA SER A 297 -19.85 38.95 -0.90
C SER A 297 -19.72 39.21 -2.41
N PHE A 298 -18.91 38.39 -3.09
CA PHE A 298 -18.92 38.32 -4.54
C PHE A 298 -20.18 37.55 -4.99
N SER A 299 -21.01 38.22 -5.78
CA SER A 299 -22.26 37.73 -6.33
C SER A 299 -22.06 36.58 -7.33
N THR A 300 -22.79 35.47 -7.16
CA THR A 300 -23.16 34.55 -8.25
C THR A 300 -24.68 34.62 -8.41
N PRO A 301 -25.24 34.71 -9.63
CA PRO A 301 -26.67 34.88 -9.83
C PRO A 301 -27.43 33.54 -9.79
N THR A 302 -28.57 33.55 -9.10
CA THR A 302 -29.65 32.54 -9.12
C THR A 302 -30.96 33.37 -9.19
N PRO A 303 -32.06 32.99 -9.89
CA PRO A 303 -32.66 31.65 -9.86
C PRO A 303 -33.33 31.19 -11.19
N THR A 304 -33.88 29.98 -11.31
CA THR A 304 -35.34 29.76 -11.06
C THR A 304 -35.76 28.28 -11.19
N HIS A 305 -36.49 27.82 -10.15
CA HIS A 305 -37.48 26.72 -10.00
C HIS A 305 -37.24 25.29 -10.53
N ALA A 306 -37.37 24.29 -9.64
CA ALA A 306 -38.67 23.65 -9.34
C ALA A 306 -38.57 22.66 -8.16
N SER A 307 -39.60 22.68 -7.31
CA SER A 307 -39.79 21.84 -6.14
C SER A 307 -40.28 20.43 -6.53
N SER A 308 -39.77 19.38 -5.87
CA SER A 308 -40.55 18.17 -5.65
C SER A 308 -40.13 17.46 -4.36
N SER A 309 -41.15 17.23 -3.54
CA SER A 309 -41.16 16.51 -2.26
C SER A 309 -40.77 15.03 -2.35
N GLY A 310 -40.06 14.53 -1.34
CA GLY A 310 -39.86 13.10 -1.11
C GLY A 310 -39.25 12.84 0.26
N SER A 311 -40.10 12.46 1.22
CA SER A 311 -39.79 12.07 2.60
C SER A 311 -39.09 10.71 2.69
N THR A 312 -38.14 10.54 3.62
CA THR A 312 -37.96 9.35 4.52
C THR A 312 -36.73 9.51 5.46
N PRO A 313 -36.66 8.79 6.61
CA PRO A 313 -36.01 9.23 7.86
C PRO A 313 -34.55 8.74 8.04
N PRO A 314 -33.83 9.17 9.11
CA PRO A 314 -32.36 9.10 9.16
C PRO A 314 -31.84 7.72 9.54
N LEU A 315 -30.90 7.20 8.75
CA LEU A 315 -30.16 5.98 9.05
C LEU A 315 -28.95 6.32 9.91
N ARG A 316 -29.05 6.06 11.22
CA ARG A 316 -27.91 5.98 12.14
C ARG A 316 -27.15 4.68 11.87
N ILE A 317 -25.85 4.76 11.58
CA ILE A 317 -24.94 3.61 11.62
C ILE A 317 -23.84 3.95 12.64
N PRO A 318 -23.70 3.18 13.74
CA PRO A 318 -22.61 3.35 14.70
C PRO A 318 -21.31 2.75 14.13
N GLY A 319 -20.22 3.50 14.25
CA GLY A 319 -18.87 3.05 13.91
C GLY A 319 -18.39 1.96 14.87
N PHE A 320 -18.02 0.81 14.30
CA PHE A 320 -17.34 -0.27 14.99
C PHE A 320 -15.87 0.09 15.21
N VAL A 321 -15.47 0.27 16.47
CA VAL A 321 -14.08 0.18 16.92
C VAL A 321 -13.78 -1.31 17.12
N ALA A 322 -12.93 -1.90 16.28
CA ALA A 322 -12.48 -3.27 16.43
C ALA A 322 -11.05 -3.30 17.00
N THR A 323 -10.95 -3.17 18.32
CA THR A 323 -9.79 -3.65 19.09
C THR A 323 -10.03 -5.12 19.43
N ILE A 324 -9.29 -6.04 18.79
CA ILE A 324 -9.34 -7.46 19.15
C ILE A 324 -8.04 -7.83 19.86
N ALA A 325 -8.12 -7.89 21.18
CA ALA A 325 -7.22 -8.64 22.04
C ALA A 325 -7.68 -10.10 22.08
N PHE A 326 -6.83 -11.05 21.67
CA PHE A 326 -7.11 -12.48 21.84
C PHE A 326 -6.55 -12.96 23.19
N ALA A 327 -7.43 -13.13 24.17
CA ALA A 327 -7.19 -13.96 25.33
C ALA A 327 -7.46 -15.43 24.94
N GLY A 328 -6.47 -16.29 25.14
CA GLY A 328 -6.59 -17.73 24.92
C GLY A 328 -7.44 -18.38 26.01
N LEU A 329 -8.40 -19.21 25.61
CA LEU A 329 -9.09 -20.13 26.49
C LEU A 329 -8.94 -21.56 25.94
N PHE A 330 -8.20 -22.38 26.69
CA PHE A 330 -8.07 -23.82 26.52
C PHE A 330 -9.39 -24.49 26.89
N VAL A 331 -9.94 -25.30 25.99
CA VAL A 331 -10.89 -26.37 26.33
C VAL A 331 -10.36 -27.67 25.75
N VAL A 332 -9.76 -28.49 26.62
CA VAL A 332 -9.43 -29.89 26.36
C VAL A 332 -10.64 -30.71 26.75
N THR A 333 -11.19 -31.52 25.84
CA THR A 333 -11.77 -32.82 26.22
C THR A 333 -12.00 -33.79 25.05
N LEU A 334 -11.67 -35.05 25.36
CA LEU A 334 -12.04 -36.33 24.75
C LEU A 334 -11.26 -36.87 23.53
N ALA A 335 -10.24 -37.68 23.85
CA ALA A 335 -9.83 -38.83 23.05
C ALA A 335 -10.65 -40.07 23.50
N LEU A 336 -11.49 -40.58 22.60
CA LEU A 336 -12.15 -41.88 22.76
C LEU A 336 -11.18 -43.01 22.43
N THR A 337 -11.13 -43.97 23.35
CA THR A 337 -10.49 -45.28 23.28
C THR A 337 -10.99 -46.10 22.09
N ARG A 338 -10.05 -46.65 21.30
CA ARG A 338 -10.31 -47.86 20.50
C ARG A 338 -9.04 -48.63 20.20
N GLU A 339 -8.58 -49.40 21.17
CA GLU A 339 -7.60 -50.47 20.93
C GLU A 339 -8.28 -51.61 20.17
N ARG A 340 -7.67 -51.97 19.04
CA ARG A 340 -8.15 -52.97 18.10
C ARG A 340 -7.42 -54.28 18.37
N LYS A 341 -8.16 -55.29 18.85
CA LYS A 341 -7.77 -56.70 18.92
C LYS A 341 -7.26 -57.23 17.56
N ARG A 342 -6.13 -57.94 17.59
CA ARG A 342 -5.81 -59.15 16.79
C ARG A 342 -4.62 -59.80 17.50
N GLY A 343 -4.80 -60.88 18.26
CA GLY A 343 -4.95 -62.29 17.82
C GLY A 343 -3.82 -63.04 18.54
N GLY A 344 -3.88 -64.29 18.98
CA GLY A 344 -4.82 -65.41 18.92
C GLY A 344 -3.99 -66.62 19.32
N THR A 345 -4.54 -67.57 20.08
CA THR A 345 -4.10 -68.98 20.10
C THR A 345 -5.09 -69.75 20.94
N GLY A 346 -5.73 -70.75 20.33
CA GLY A 346 -6.45 -71.78 21.05
C GLY A 346 -5.47 -72.83 21.55
N GLU A 347 -5.75 -73.39 22.72
CA GLU A 347 -5.46 -74.78 23.06
C GLU A 347 -6.29 -75.18 24.29
N LYS A 348 -7.01 -76.29 24.11
CA LYS A 348 -7.67 -77.18 25.08
C LYS A 348 -8.94 -76.71 25.81
#